data_AF-A0A966M8B9-F1
#
_entry.id   AF-A0A966M8B9-F1
#
_cell.length_a   1.000
_cell.length_b   1.000
_cell.length_c   1.000
_cell.angle_alpha   90.00
_cell.angle_beta   90.00
_cell.angle_gamma   90.00
#
_symmetry.space_group_name_H-M   'P 1'
#
loop_
_entity.id
_entity.type
_entity.pdbx_description
1 polymer ?
#
loop_
_entity_poly.entity_id
_entity_poly.type
_entity_poly.pdbx_seq_one_letter_code
_entity_poly.pdbx_strand_id
1 'polypeptide(L)'
;MESLLQGQAEALTQTAVTKALEGDSVALRLCMERIAPAPKDQPVSFILPKMQSALDASKAAESVLTVVSEGELTPIEATRVMALIDSYRRTLELTDIEERLQALEENKKF
;
A
#
# COMPACT_ATOMS: atom_id res chain seq x y z
N MET A 1 -20.01 -6.98 -25.87
CA MET A 1 -18.60 -6.96 -26.32
C MET A 1 -17.73 -7.84 -25.43
N GLU A 2 -17.93 -7.81 -24.11
CA GLU A 2 -17.22 -8.68 -23.14
C GLU A 2 -17.48 -10.19 -23.35
N SER A 3 -18.70 -10.61 -23.73
CA SER A 3 -19.03 -12.03 -23.92
C SER A 3 -18.35 -12.69 -25.13
N LEU A 4 -18.09 -11.94 -26.20
CA LEU A 4 -17.38 -12.44 -27.39
C LEU A 4 -15.89 -12.62 -27.12
N LEU A 5 -15.32 -11.76 -26.29
CA LEU A 5 -13.90 -11.81 -25.91
C LEU A 5 -13.63 -12.91 -24.89
N GLN A 6 -14.55 -13.16 -23.96
CA GLN A 6 -14.41 -14.23 -22.97
C GLN A 6 -14.27 -15.61 -23.62
N GLY A 7 -15.05 -15.88 -24.68
CA GLY A 7 -15.00 -17.15 -25.42
C GLY A 7 -13.77 -17.31 -26.34
N GLN A 8 -13.05 -16.22 -26.62
CA GLN A 8 -11.85 -16.22 -27.46
C GLN A 8 -10.55 -16.01 -26.65
N ALA A 9 -10.66 -15.80 -25.34
CA ALA A 9 -9.54 -15.44 -24.48
C ALA A 9 -8.42 -16.49 -24.52
N GLU A 10 -8.78 -17.77 -24.51
CA GLU A 10 -7.84 -18.88 -24.57
C GLU A 10 -7.12 -18.96 -25.93
N ALA A 11 -7.88 -18.90 -27.03
CA ALA A 11 -7.33 -18.93 -28.39
C ALA A 11 -6.41 -17.73 -28.68
N LEU A 12 -6.79 -16.53 -28.23
CA LEU A 12 -5.96 -15.33 -28.34
C LEU A 12 -4.69 -15.44 -27.50
N THR A 13 -4.78 -16.01 -26.30
CA THR A 13 -3.61 -16.22 -25.43
C THR A 13 -2.63 -17.22 -26.05
N GLN A 14 -3.13 -18.34 -26.59
CA GLN A 14 -2.29 -19.33 -27.26
C GLN A 14 -1.59 -18.74 -28.48
N THR A 15 -2.30 -17.93 -29.27
CA THR A 15 -1.73 -17.25 -30.44
C THR A 15 -0.62 -16.27 -30.04
N ALA A 16 -0.81 -15.51 -28.97
CA ALA A 16 0.21 -14.61 -28.45
C ALA A 16 1.47 -15.37 -27.99
N VAL A 17 1.30 -16.51 -27.31
CA VAL A 17 2.43 -17.36 -26.88
C VAL A 17 3.19 -17.90 -28.08
N THR A 18 2.51 -18.44 -29.09
CA THR A 18 3.18 -18.97 -30.29
C THR A 18 4.00 -17.88 -30.98
N LYS A 19 3.42 -16.70 -31.22
CA LYS A 19 4.14 -15.57 -31.83
C LYS A 19 5.34 -15.13 -31.00
N ALA A 20 5.21 -15.10 -29.67
CA ALA A 20 6.31 -14.76 -28.78
C ALA A 20 7.48 -15.76 -28.92
N LEU A 21 7.18 -17.06 -29.01
CA LEU A 21 8.18 -18.11 -29.19
C LEU A 21 8.85 -18.07 -30.58
N GLU A 22 8.13 -17.59 -31.60
CA GLU A 22 8.66 -17.35 -32.95
C GLU A 22 9.51 -16.07 -33.06
N GLY A 23 9.62 -15.29 -31.97
CA GLY A 23 10.48 -14.10 -31.90
C GLY A 23 9.77 -12.77 -32.14
N ASP A 24 8.43 -12.74 -32.15
CA ASP A 24 7.68 -11.48 -32.14
C ASP A 24 7.92 -10.74 -30.81
N SER A 25 8.67 -9.64 -30.87
CA SER A 25 9.07 -8.86 -29.70
C SER A 25 7.89 -8.20 -28.98
N VAL A 26 6.80 -7.88 -29.69
CA VAL A 26 5.59 -7.30 -29.08
C VAL A 26 4.84 -8.38 -28.31
N ALA A 27 4.68 -9.56 -28.91
CA ALA A 27 4.06 -10.70 -28.24
C ALA A 27 4.89 -11.15 -27.03
N LEU A 28 6.22 -11.19 -27.16
CA LEU A 28 7.14 -11.52 -26.07
C LEU A 28 7.01 -10.52 -24.92
N ARG A 29 7.01 -9.21 -25.20
CA ARG A 29 6.80 -8.19 -24.16
C ARG A 29 5.47 -8.36 -23.44
N LEU A 30 4.38 -8.60 -24.16
CA LEU A 30 3.05 -8.80 -23.59
C LEU A 30 2.99 -10.07 -22.70
N CYS A 31 3.62 -11.16 -23.13
CA CYS A 31 3.77 -12.36 -22.32
C CYS A 31 4.61 -12.09 -21.06
N MET A 32 5.73 -11.37 -21.18
CA MET A 32 6.61 -11.02 -20.05
C MET A 32 5.91 -10.12 -19.04
N GLU A 33 5.12 -9.14 -19.47
CA GLU A 33 4.31 -8.27 -18.59
C GLU A 33 3.28 -9.07 -17.77
N ARG A 34 2.88 -10.27 -18.20
CA ARG A 34 1.96 -11.16 -17.48
C ARG A 34 2.69 -12.19 -16.60
N ILE A 35 3.81 -12.72 -17.07
CA ILE A 35 4.62 -13.74 -16.37
C ILE A 35 5.45 -13.11 -15.24
N ALA A 36 6.10 -11.98 -15.52
CA ALA A 36 6.92 -11.22 -14.61
C ALA A 36 6.51 -9.75 -14.69
N PRO A 37 5.29 -9.39 -14.23
CA PRO A 37 4.87 -8.00 -14.19
C PRO A 37 5.90 -7.20 -13.40
N ALA A 38 6.13 -5.94 -13.81
CA ALA A 38 6.84 -5.00 -12.97
C ALA A 38 6.18 -5.02 -11.57
N PRO A 39 6.96 -5.05 -10.48
CA PRO A 39 6.40 -5.10 -9.14
C PRO A 39 5.39 -3.97 -8.97
N LYS A 40 4.10 -4.31 -8.95
CA LYS A 40 3.06 -3.41 -8.44
C LYS A 40 3.30 -3.30 -6.95
N ASP A 41 2.99 -2.14 -6.35
CA ASP A 41 3.10 -1.88 -4.90
C ASP A 41 2.84 -3.18 -4.11
N GLN A 42 3.91 -3.78 -3.61
CA GLN A 42 3.80 -5.06 -2.93
C GLN A 42 3.27 -4.80 -1.51
N PRO A 43 2.41 -5.66 -0.98
CA PRO A 43 2.01 -5.56 0.42
C PRO A 43 3.24 -5.62 1.31
N VAL A 44 3.35 -4.63 2.20
CA VAL A 44 4.40 -4.55 3.21
C VAL A 44 3.92 -5.25 4.47
N SER A 45 4.75 -6.13 5.03
CA SER A 45 4.48 -6.80 6.30
C SER A 45 5.50 -6.35 7.34
N PHE A 46 5.02 -5.79 8.45
CA PHE A 46 5.82 -5.44 9.62
C PHE A 46 4.91 -5.39 10.84
N ILE A 47 5.50 -5.47 12.03
CA ILE A 47 4.76 -5.35 13.28
C ILE A 47 4.49 -3.87 13.53
N LEU A 48 3.25 -3.43 13.30
CA LEU A 48 2.82 -2.09 13.66
C LEU A 48 2.29 -2.10 15.12
N PRO A 49 2.94 -1.39 16.06
CA PRO A 49 2.42 -1.26 17.42
C PRO A 49 1.08 -0.50 17.43
N LYS A 50 0.24 -0.80 18.43
CA LYS A 50 -1.00 -0.06 18.64
C LYS A 50 -0.70 1.42 18.87
N MET A 51 -1.42 2.29 18.18
CA MET A 51 -1.29 3.73 18.30
C MET A 51 -2.53 4.31 19.00
N GLN A 52 -2.33 4.86 20.21
CA GLN A 52 -3.38 5.56 20.96
C GLN A 52 -2.97 6.98 21.33
N SER A 53 -1.75 7.39 20.95
CA SER A 53 -1.18 8.68 21.28
C SER A 53 -0.09 9.06 20.28
N ALA A 54 0.33 10.34 20.33
CA ALA A 54 1.51 10.80 19.58
C ALA A 54 2.80 10.06 19.99
N LEU A 55 2.92 9.64 21.26
CA LEU A 55 4.06 8.83 21.72
C LEU A 55 4.07 7.46 21.04
N ASP A 56 2.90 6.84 20.88
CA ASP A 56 2.82 5.55 20.20
C ASP A 56 3.09 5.66 18.70
N ALA A 57 2.75 6.81 18.08
CA ALA A 57 3.18 7.11 16.71
C ALA A 57 4.70 7.16 16.57
N SER A 58 5.42 7.70 17.57
CA SER A 58 6.88 7.68 17.60
C SER A 58 7.43 6.27 17.71
N LYS A 59 6.84 5.39 18.53
CA LYS A 59 7.23 3.97 18.63
C LYS A 59 6.96 3.21 17.33
N ALA A 60 5.85 3.51 16.67
CA ALA A 60 5.53 2.95 15.35
C ALA A 60 6.58 3.36 14.31
N ALA A 61 6.99 4.63 14.30
CA ALA A 61 8.05 5.12 13.43
C ALA A 61 9.40 4.44 13.72
N GLU A 62 9.76 4.27 15.00
CA GLU A 62 10.97 3.53 15.41
C GLU A 62 10.95 2.07 14.90
N SER A 63 9.80 1.39 15.00
CA SER A 63 9.66 0.03 14.47
C SER A 63 9.88 -0.01 12.96
N VAL A 64 9.37 0.97 12.21
CA VAL A 64 9.60 1.04 10.75
C VAL A 64 11.08 1.27 10.44
N LEU A 65 11.76 2.16 11.16
CA LEU A 65 13.19 2.42 10.97
C LEU A 65 14.05 1.17 11.26
N THR A 66 13.66 0.38 12.27
CA THR A 66 14.35 -0.87 12.62
C THR A 66 14.28 -1.86 11.45
N VAL A 67 13.09 -2.14 10.94
CA VAL A 67 12.85 -3.08 9.83
C VAL A 67 13.56 -2.62 8.53
N VAL A 68 13.66 -1.30 8.30
CA VAL A 68 14.47 -0.74 7.20
C VAL A 68 15.96 -1.00 7.40
N SER A 69 16.46 -0.81 8.62
CA SER A 69 17.88 -1.04 8.93
C SER A 69 18.29 -2.51 8.80
N GLU A 70 17.34 -3.42 8.99
CA GLU A 70 17.50 -4.87 8.81
C GLU A 70 17.37 -5.31 7.35
N GLY A 71 16.93 -4.40 6.46
CA GLY A 71 16.76 -4.67 5.03
C GLY A 71 15.47 -5.40 4.65
N GLU A 72 14.55 -5.57 5.60
CA GLU A 72 13.23 -6.16 5.36
C GLU A 72 12.28 -5.21 4.65
N LEU A 73 12.48 -3.89 4.81
CA LEU A 73 11.80 -2.85 4.05
C LEU A 73 12.75 -1.94 3.31
N THR A 74 12.36 -1.56 2.10
CA THR A 74 13.06 -0.53 1.36
C THR A 74 12.77 0.86 1.94
N PRO A 75 13.68 1.84 1.77
CA PRO A 75 13.41 3.23 2.16
C PRO A 75 12.16 3.83 1.50
N ILE A 76 11.83 3.39 0.28
CA ILE A 76 10.65 3.86 -0.47
C ILE A 76 9.36 3.33 0.18
N GLU A 77 9.31 2.04 0.52
CA GLU A 77 8.17 1.44 1.23
C GLU A 77 7.99 2.08 2.61
N ALA A 78 9.08 2.27 3.36
CA ALA A 78 9.04 2.91 4.65
C ALA A 78 8.50 4.34 4.60
N THR A 79 8.86 5.11 3.57
CA THR A 79 8.31 6.46 3.36
C THR A 79 6.78 6.43 3.23
N ARG A 80 6.24 5.45 2.50
CA ARG A 80 4.79 5.27 2.34
C ARG A 80 4.12 4.88 3.65
N VAL A 81 4.72 3.96 4.40
CA VAL A 81 4.22 3.56 5.72
C VAL A 81 4.25 4.72 6.72
N MET A 82 5.33 5.49 6.76
CA MET A 82 5.46 6.66 7.63
C MET A 82 4.38 7.71 7.34
N ALA A 83 3.99 7.89 6.07
CA ALA A 83 2.89 8.79 5.71
C ALA A 83 1.53 8.32 6.29
N LEU A 84 1.28 7.01 6.31
CA LEU A 84 0.08 6.45 6.95
C LEU A 84 0.08 6.66 8.46
N ILE A 85 1.24 6.44 9.11
CA ILE A 85 1.43 6.68 10.56
C ILE A 85 1.17 8.15 10.90
N ASP A 86 1.74 9.10 10.14
CA ASP A 86 1.51 10.52 10.39
C ASP A 86 0.04 10.91 10.17
N SER A 87 -0.61 10.39 9.13
CA SER A 87 -2.03 10.63 8.89
C SER A 87 -2.89 10.16 10.07
N TYR A 88 -2.63 8.95 10.59
CA TYR A 88 -3.40 8.40 11.71
C TYR A 88 -3.14 9.18 13.00
N ARG A 89 -1.88 9.57 13.28
CA ARG A 89 -1.53 10.43 14.42
C ARG A 89 -2.32 11.74 14.40
N ARG A 90 -2.40 12.41 13.24
CA ARG A 90 -3.16 13.67 13.10
C ARG A 90 -4.66 13.46 13.36
N THR A 91 -5.22 12.34 12.92
CA THR A 91 -6.62 12.01 13.20
C THR A 91 -6.85 11.82 14.70
N LEU A 92 -5.99 11.06 15.39
CA LEU A 92 -6.07 10.87 16.84
C LEU A 92 -5.99 12.20 17.60
N GLU A 93 -5.00 13.04 17.28
CA GLU A 93 -4.83 14.33 17.92
C GLU A 93 -6.04 15.25 17.72
N LEU A 94 -6.66 15.22 16.53
CA LEU A 94 -7.86 16.01 16.26
C LEU A 94 -9.04 15.52 17.10
N THR A 95 -9.23 14.20 17.20
CA THR A 95 -10.28 13.61 18.05
C THR A 95 -10.07 13.97 19.53
N ASP A 96 -8.84 13.83 20.05
CA ASP A 96 -8.51 14.21 21.43
C ASP A 96 -8.79 15.69 21.72
N ILE A 97 -8.47 16.58 20.76
CA ILE A 97 -8.73 18.01 20.90
C ILE A 97 -10.23 18.29 20.88
N GLU A 98 -10.99 17.65 19.99
CA GLU A 98 -12.44 17.81 19.89
C GLU A 98 -13.13 17.38 21.19
N GLU A 99 -12.75 16.23 21.75
CA GLU A 99 -13.29 15.73 23.03
C GLU A 99 -13.01 16.71 24.18
N ARG A 100 -11.77 17.22 24.26
CA ARG A 100 -11.39 18.19 25.30
C ARG A 100 -12.13 19.52 25.13
N LEU A 101 -12.38 19.95 23.90
CA LEU A 101 -13.11 21.18 23.60
C LEU A 101 -14.58 21.05 24.02
N GLN A 102 -15.24 19.94 23.67
CA GLN A 102 -16.61 19.66 24.09
C GLN A 102 -16.74 19.66 25.62
N ALA A 103 -15.82 18.98 26.32
CA ALA A 103 -15.82 18.96 27.78
C ALA A 103 -15.66 20.37 28.39
N LEU A 104 -14.84 21.24 27.78
CA LEU A 104 -14.68 22.63 28.23
C LEU A 104 -15.92 23.50 27.93
N GLU A 105 -16.58 23.29 26.80
CA GLU A 105 -17.80 24.01 26.42
C GLU A 105 -19.00 23.62 27.29
N GLU A 106 -19.13 22.35 27.66
CA GLU A 106 -20.15 21.88 28.59
C GLU A 106 -19.97 22.50 29.99
N ASN A 107 -18.73 22.57 30.47
CA ASN A 107 -18.40 23.19 31.76
C ASN A 107 -18.58 24.72 31.78
N LYS A 108 -18.67 25.38 30.61
CA LYS A 108 -18.87 26.84 30.49
C LYS A 108 -20.33 27.26 30.36
N LYS A 109 -21.28 26.33 30.26
CA LYS A 109 -22.72 26.65 30.28
C LYS A 109 -23.14 27.03 31.72
N PHE A 110 -23.00 28.31 32.05
CA PHE A 110 -23.67 28.99 33.17
C PHE A 110 -24.87 29.79 32.66
#